data_AF-A0A0F7PDJ9-F1
#
_entry.id   AF-A0A0F7PDJ9-F1
#
_cell.length_a   1.000
_cell.length_b   1.000
_cell.length_c   1.000
_cell.angle_alpha   90.00
_cell.angle_beta   90.00
_cell.angle_gamma   90.00
#
_symmetry.space_group_name_H-M   'P 1'
#
loop_
_entity.id
_entity.type
_entity.pdbx_description
1 polymer ?
#
loop_
_entity_poly.entity_id
_entity_poly.type
_entity_poly.pdbx_seq_one_letter_code
_entity_poly.pdbx_strand_id
1 'polypeptide(L)'
;MSGSKYDETIQFRAGAEKEAAELLDQIHIGGVNVSELARTGLVEMLRRALDEQDEIWVYERYSRGDIDEDVARVLLGEKIDHMTAERTAFESAMERDTSTFLTETDGE
;
A
#
# COMPACT_ATOMS: atom_id res chain seq x y z
N MET A 1 11.82 -5.47 -23.83
CA MET A 1 11.19 -4.36 -24.58
C MET A 1 9.78 -4.18 -24.02
N SER A 2 9.62 -3.19 -23.14
CA SER A 2 8.34 -2.83 -22.50
C SER A 2 7.36 -2.28 -23.51
N GLY A 3 6.07 -2.59 -23.33
CA GLY A 3 5.01 -2.08 -24.17
C GLY A 3 3.61 -2.37 -23.65
N SER A 4 3.37 -2.31 -22.33
CA SER A 4 2.01 -2.10 -21.84
C SER A 4 1.84 -0.61 -21.59
N LYS A 5 1.39 0.09 -22.63
CA LYS A 5 0.95 1.48 -22.52
C LYS A 5 -0.43 1.42 -21.87
N TYR A 6 -0.49 1.54 -20.55
CA TYR A 6 -1.77 1.76 -19.87
C TYR A 6 -2.29 3.12 -20.38
N ASP A 7 -3.46 3.10 -20.99
CA ASP A 7 -4.09 4.28 -21.56
C ASP A 7 -4.29 5.33 -20.46
N GLU A 8 -3.78 6.54 -20.66
CA GLU A 8 -3.48 7.55 -19.62
C GLU A 8 -4.71 8.27 -19.05
N THR A 9 -5.92 7.72 -19.22
CA THR A 9 -7.10 8.21 -18.52
C THR A 9 -7.92 7.01 -18.02
N ILE A 10 -8.14 6.95 -16.71
CA ILE A 10 -9.17 6.06 -16.15
C ILE A 10 -10.51 6.58 -16.66
N GLN A 11 -10.99 6.00 -17.75
CA GLN A 11 -12.32 6.27 -18.27
C GLN A 11 -13.29 5.37 -17.51
N PHE A 12 -14.08 5.95 -16.62
CA PHE A 12 -15.26 5.25 -16.13
C PHE A 12 -16.11 4.88 -17.35
N ARG A 13 -16.46 3.60 -17.49
CA ARG A 13 -17.47 3.20 -18.46
C ARG A 13 -18.74 3.97 -18.12
N ALA A 14 -19.22 4.78 -19.07
CA ALA A 14 -20.42 5.58 -18.89
C ALA A 14 -21.60 4.67 -18.53
N GLY A 15 -22.00 4.70 -17.26
CA GLY A 15 -23.05 3.89 -16.65
C GLY A 15 -23.65 4.61 -15.44
N ALA A 16 -24.29 3.87 -14.54
CA ALA A 16 -24.98 4.44 -13.38
C ALA A 16 -24.05 5.21 -12.43
N GLU A 17 -22.77 4.86 -12.38
CA GLU A 17 -21.75 5.51 -11.56
C GLU A 17 -21.49 6.95 -11.99
N LYS A 18 -21.54 7.21 -13.31
CA LYS A 18 -21.39 8.56 -13.85
C LYS A 18 -22.60 9.42 -13.48
N GLU A 19 -23.80 8.90 -13.65
CA GLU A 19 -25.04 9.60 -13.26
C GLU A 19 -25.07 9.87 -11.74
N ALA A 20 -24.60 8.92 -10.93
CA ALA A 20 -24.48 9.10 -9.49
C ALA A 20 -23.47 10.19 -9.11
N ALA A 21 -22.32 10.25 -9.78
CA ALA A 21 -21.32 11.29 -9.56
C ALA A 21 -21.81 12.68 -9.98
N GLU A 22 -22.52 12.79 -11.12
CA GLU A 22 -23.15 14.02 -11.59
C GLU A 22 -24.28 14.48 -10.65
N LEU A 23 -25.07 13.56 -10.13
CA LEU A 23 -26.10 13.88 -9.13
C LEU A 23 -25.47 14.37 -7.82
N LEU A 24 -24.38 13.72 -7.37
CA LEU A 24 -23.69 14.11 -6.15
C LEU A 24 -23.07 15.52 -6.27
N ASP A 25 -22.49 15.84 -7.43
CA ASP A 25 -21.97 17.18 -7.74
C ASP A 25 -23.06 18.26 -7.63
N GLN A 26 -24.27 17.97 -8.13
CA GLN A 26 -25.42 18.89 -8.06
C GLN A 26 -25.93 19.12 -6.62
N ILE A 27 -25.82 18.12 -5.75
CA ILE A 27 -26.32 18.19 -4.37
C ILE A 27 -25.28 18.85 -3.44
N HIS A 28 -23.98 18.70 -3.71
CA HIS A 28 -22.92 19.14 -2.81
C HIS A 28 -22.59 20.63 -2.99
N ILE A 29 -22.75 21.44 -1.93
CA ILE A 29 -22.38 22.85 -1.96
C ILE A 29 -20.85 22.95 -2.05
N GLY A 30 -20.34 23.37 -3.22
CA GLY A 30 -18.91 23.45 -3.52
C GLY A 30 -18.44 22.55 -4.66
N GLY A 31 -19.32 21.69 -5.18
CA GLY A 31 -18.99 20.73 -6.25
C GLY A 31 -18.20 19.52 -5.75
N VAL A 32 -18.09 18.50 -6.59
CA VAL A 32 -17.38 17.24 -6.33
C VAL A 32 -16.31 17.04 -7.39
N ASN A 33 -15.08 16.77 -6.95
CA ASN A 33 -14.02 16.38 -7.86
C ASN A 33 -14.13 14.89 -8.21
N VAL A 34 -14.85 14.58 -9.30
CA VAL A 34 -15.07 13.21 -9.78
C VAL A 34 -13.76 12.46 -10.05
N SER A 35 -12.71 13.16 -10.49
CA SER A 35 -11.40 12.53 -10.75
C SER A 35 -10.71 12.09 -9.45
N GLU A 36 -10.85 12.87 -8.39
CA GLU A 36 -10.35 12.53 -7.07
C GLU A 36 -11.15 11.37 -6.46
N LEU A 37 -12.47 11.39 -6.60
CA LEU A 37 -13.34 10.28 -6.19
C LEU A 37 -12.95 8.98 -6.89
N ALA A 38 -12.63 9.04 -8.19
CA ALA A 38 -12.13 7.91 -8.96
C ALA A 38 -10.84 7.34 -8.42
N ARG A 39 -9.88 8.23 -8.16
CA ARG A 39 -8.55 7.86 -7.66
C ARG A 39 -8.67 7.21 -6.29
N THR A 40 -9.39 7.85 -5.37
CA THR A 40 -9.60 7.33 -4.02
C THR A 40 -10.33 5.98 -4.07
N GLY A 41 -11.39 5.87 -4.87
CA GLY A 41 -12.12 4.61 -5.06
C GLY A 41 -11.23 3.50 -5.61
N LEU A 42 -10.37 3.78 -6.60
CA LEU A 42 -9.41 2.80 -7.11
C LEU A 42 -8.44 2.34 -6.03
N VAL A 43 -7.87 3.27 -5.26
CA VAL A 43 -6.94 2.95 -4.16
C VAL A 43 -7.63 2.06 -3.11
N GLU A 44 -8.87 2.38 -2.72
CA GLU A 44 -9.64 1.54 -1.80
C GLU A 44 -9.90 0.14 -2.36
N MET A 45 -10.27 0.03 -3.64
CA MET A 45 -10.52 -1.27 -4.27
C MET A 45 -9.27 -2.12 -4.37
N LEU A 46 -8.12 -1.51 -4.72
CA LEU A 46 -6.84 -2.20 -4.73
C LEU A 46 -6.51 -2.78 -3.35
N ARG A 47 -6.68 -1.99 -2.29
CA ARG A 47 -6.46 -2.44 -0.90
C ARG A 47 -7.40 -3.57 -0.50
N ARG A 48 -8.69 -3.47 -0.84
CA ARG A 48 -9.69 -4.51 -0.53
C ARG A 48 -9.47 -5.82 -1.29
N ALA A 49 -8.76 -5.78 -2.41
CA ALA A 49 -8.49 -6.96 -3.23
C ALA A 49 -7.31 -7.79 -2.72
N LEU A 50 -6.45 -7.23 -1.85
CA LEU A 50 -5.32 -7.95 -1.26
C LEU A 50 -5.81 -8.84 -0.12
N ASP A 51 -5.32 -10.08 -0.09
CA ASP A 51 -5.35 -10.90 1.11
C ASP A 51 -4.08 -10.71 1.96
N GLU A 52 -4.01 -11.38 3.12
CA GLU A 52 -2.86 -11.28 4.02
C GLU A 52 -1.54 -11.71 3.37
N GLN A 53 -1.57 -12.69 2.45
CA GLN A 53 -0.35 -13.16 1.77
C GLN A 53 0.11 -12.16 0.72
N ASP A 54 -0.84 -11.55 0.00
CA ASP A 54 -0.54 -10.46 -0.94
C ASP A 54 0.09 -9.27 -0.20
N GLU A 55 -0.44 -8.92 0.97
CA GLU A 55 0.11 -7.83 1.81
C GLU A 55 1.56 -8.09 2.22
N ILE A 56 1.86 -9.31 2.70
CA ILE A 56 3.23 -9.73 3.05
C ILE A 56 4.13 -9.63 1.82
N TRP A 57 3.68 -10.14 0.68
CA TRP A 57 4.47 -10.15 -0.54
C TRP A 57 4.78 -8.74 -1.06
N VAL A 58 3.82 -7.82 -1.00
CA VAL A 58 4.02 -6.41 -1.36
C VAL A 58 5.05 -5.78 -0.42
N TYR A 59 4.94 -6.01 0.88
CA TYR A 59 5.89 -5.48 1.87
C TYR A 59 7.30 -6.01 1.67
N GLU A 60 7.47 -7.32 1.41
CA GLU A 60 8.79 -7.89 1.13
C GLU A 60 9.46 -7.21 -0.07
N ARG A 61 8.69 -7.04 -1.14
CA ARG A 61 9.16 -6.40 -2.37
C ARG A 61 9.54 -4.94 -2.13
N TYR A 62 8.75 -4.21 -1.36
CA TYR A 62 9.11 -2.86 -0.90
C TYR A 62 10.41 -2.87 -0.10
N SER A 63 10.55 -3.78 0.87
CA SER A 63 11.72 -3.83 1.75
C SER A 63 13.03 -4.17 1.03
N ARG A 64 12.95 -4.84 -0.13
CA ARG A 64 14.08 -5.13 -1.02
C ARG A 64 14.40 -3.99 -1.99
N GLY A 65 13.57 -2.96 -2.03
CA GLY A 65 13.68 -1.83 -2.97
C GLY A 65 13.23 -2.17 -4.39
N ASP A 66 12.49 -3.27 -4.57
CA ASP A 66 11.95 -3.69 -5.87
C ASP A 66 10.73 -2.85 -6.29
N ILE A 67 10.08 -2.18 -5.33
CA ILE A 67 9.03 -1.18 -5.55
C ILE A 67 9.26 0.04 -4.66
N ASP A 68 8.86 1.21 -5.16
CA ASP A 68 8.94 2.47 -4.43
C ASP A 68 7.93 2.52 -3.27
N GLU A 69 8.27 3.31 -2.24
CA GLU A 69 7.43 3.53 -1.06
C GLU A 69 6.03 4.06 -1.42
N ASP A 70 5.93 4.92 -2.43
CA ASP A 70 4.63 5.47 -2.87
C ASP A 70 3.70 4.38 -3.41
N VAL A 71 4.25 3.40 -4.16
CA VAL A 71 3.48 2.26 -4.67
C VAL A 71 3.06 1.35 -3.51
N ALA A 72 3.98 1.09 -2.58
CA ALA A 72 3.70 0.31 -1.39
C ALA A 72 2.63 0.98 -0.50
N ARG A 73 2.67 2.31 -0.32
CA ARG A 73 1.66 3.08 0.41
C ARG A 73 0.29 3.06 -0.26
N VAL A 74 0.21 3.05 -1.59
CA VAL A 74 -1.06 2.86 -2.28
C VAL A 74 -1.68 1.51 -1.90
N LEU A 75 -0.89 0.44 -1.88
CA LEU A 75 -1.38 -0.93 -1.64
C LEU A 75 -1.57 -1.29 -0.17
N LEU A 76 -0.67 -0.87 0.72
CA LEU A 76 -0.67 -1.24 2.14
C LEU A 76 -1.22 -0.14 3.05
N GLY A 77 -1.21 1.13 2.60
CA GLY A 77 -1.58 2.26 3.45
C GLY A 77 -0.74 2.31 4.72
N GLU A 78 -1.37 2.57 5.86
CA GLU A 78 -0.72 2.62 7.18
C GLU A 78 -0.18 1.25 7.64
N LYS A 79 -0.62 0.13 7.02
CA LYS A 79 -0.11 -1.20 7.38
C LYS A 79 1.40 -1.33 7.12
N ILE A 80 1.94 -0.57 6.17
CA ILE A 80 3.38 -0.56 5.89
C ILE A 80 4.19 -0.17 7.12
N ASP A 81 3.69 0.80 7.90
CA ASP A 81 4.36 1.30 9.10
C ASP A 81 4.26 0.26 10.23
N HIS A 82 3.10 -0.41 10.35
CA HIS A 82 2.91 -1.50 11.31
C HIS A 82 3.87 -2.66 11.04
N MET A 83 3.94 -3.12 9.78
CA MET A 83 4.82 -4.22 9.37
C MET A 83 6.30 -3.87 9.56
N THR A 84 6.66 -2.60 9.33
CA THR A 84 8.02 -2.08 9.61
C THR A 84 8.34 -2.11 11.10
N ALA A 85 7.40 -1.67 11.93
CA ALA A 85 7.56 -1.67 13.38
C ALA A 85 7.69 -3.10 13.95
N GLU A 86 6.84 -4.03 13.50
CA GLU A 86 6.89 -5.44 13.88
C GLU A 86 8.22 -6.09 13.49
N ARG A 87 8.67 -5.88 12.25
CA ARG A 87 9.96 -6.40 11.78
C ARG A 87 11.12 -5.85 12.58
N THR A 88 11.15 -4.55 12.83
CA THR A 88 12.20 -3.89 13.61
C THR A 88 12.24 -4.42 15.04
N ALA A 89 11.08 -4.63 15.67
CA ALA A 89 10.99 -5.20 17.01
C ALA A 89 11.53 -6.64 17.06
N PHE A 90 11.21 -7.45 16.05
CA PHE A 90 11.71 -8.81 15.94
C PHE A 90 13.23 -8.87 15.73
N GLU A 91 13.76 -8.07 14.80
CA GLU A 91 15.21 -7.96 14.56
C GLU A 91 15.95 -7.50 15.82
N SER A 92 15.41 -6.48 16.51
CA SER A 92 15.99 -5.98 17.76
C SER A 92 15.98 -7.00 18.90
N ALA A 93 15.03 -7.94 18.92
CA ALA A 93 14.99 -9.02 19.91
C ALA A 93 16.06 -10.09 19.59
N MET A 94 16.18 -10.48 18.32
CA MET A 94 17.18 -11.45 17.86
C MET A 94 18.63 -10.97 18.07
N GLU A 95 18.90 -9.68 17.87
CA GLU A 95 20.23 -9.10 18.15
C GLU A 95 20.61 -9.18 19.64
N ARG A 96 19.64 -8.98 20.54
CA ARG A 96 19.87 -9.09 22.00
C ARG A 96 20.14 -10.53 22.43
N ASP A 97 19.42 -11.48 21.87
CA ASP A 97 19.63 -12.91 22.15
C ASP A 97 21.02 -13.36 21.66
N THR A 98 21.40 -13.01 20.43
CA THR A 98 22.72 -13.36 19.87
C THR A 98 23.88 -12.66 20.58
N SER A 99 23.70 -11.42 21.06
CA SER A 99 24.69 -10.72 21.89
C SER A 99 24.95 -11.43 23.22
N THR A 100 23.94 -12.10 23.80
CA THR A 100 24.10 -12.84 25.06
C THR A 100 25.03 -14.04 24.87
N PHE A 101 24.86 -14.80 23.78
CA PHE A 101 25.71 -15.95 23.46
C PHE A 101 27.17 -15.59 23.11
N LEU A 102 27.41 -14.46 22.44
CA LEU A 102 28.77 -14.04 22.09
C LEU A 102 29.57 -13.56 23.30
N THR A 103 28.92 -13.02 24.33
CA THR A 103 29.59 -12.51 25.53
C THR A 103 30.02 -13.65 26.47
N GLU A 104 29.40 -14.82 26.40
CA GLU A 104 29.73 -16.00 27.22
C GLU A 104 30.86 -16.86 26.64
N THR A 105 31.33 -16.60 25.41
CA THR A 105 32.38 -17.41 24.75
C THR A 105 33.81 -16.85 24.94
N ASP A 106 33.97 -15.61 25.41
CA ASP A 106 35.29 -14.97 25.65
C ASP A 106 35.85 -15.23 27.07
N GLY A 107 35.34 -16.24 27.76
CA GLY A 107 35.69 -16.57 29.15
C GLY A 107 36.04 -18.04 29.39
N GLU A 108 36.95 -18.62 28.60
CA GLU A 108 37.69 -19.85 28.94
C GLU A 108 39.21 -19.63 28.93
#